data_AF-A0A818ZQ51-F1
#
_entry.id   AF-A0A818ZQ51-F1
#
_cell.length_a   1.000
_cell.length_b   1.000
_cell.length_c   1.000
_cell.angle_alpha   90.00
_cell.angle_beta   90.00
_cell.angle_gamma   90.00
#
_symmetry.space_group_name_H-M   'P 1'
#
loop_
_entity.id
_entity.type
_entity.pdbx_description
1 polymer ?
#
loop_
_entity_poly.entity_id
_entity_poly.type
_entity_poly.pdbx_seq_one_letter_code
_entity_poly.pdbx_strand_id
1 'polypeptide(L)'
;MNFSFPKVRLAANNRRFISPAVESLIKEIKKRIKNKALAWLFENCFPNTLDTTIEFQLNNTTIQHQPDTYVITGDIDAMWLRDSSAQVHPYLPLMKKDAQLRLLIEGVLLRQCLCIERDPYANAHYKYTNRTSEWQSMDQTDMRPGVHERKWELDSLCYVLRLMHSYWNEVDRDTKFFHQNRRILKKTIRIILKTMKEQQRFHNLGNIVNTNVKI
;
A
#
# COMPACT_ATOMS: atom_id res chain seq x y z
N MET A 1 -15.34 -23.78 29.71
CA MET A 1 -14.00 -24.09 29.16
C MET A 1 -13.12 -22.87 29.30
N ASN A 2 -11.99 -23.00 30.00
CA ASN A 2 -11.01 -21.93 30.16
C ASN A 2 -10.07 -21.99 28.93
N PHE A 3 -10.46 -21.36 27.82
CA PHE A 3 -9.61 -21.31 26.63
C PHE A 3 -8.41 -20.40 26.92
N SER A 4 -7.22 -20.99 27.02
CA SER A 4 -5.97 -20.23 26.97
C SER A 4 -5.75 -19.80 25.52
N PHE A 5 -5.68 -18.49 25.28
CA PHE A 5 -5.46 -17.97 23.93
C PHE A 5 -3.96 -18.03 23.56
N PRO A 6 -3.58 -18.56 22.38
CA PRO A 6 -2.19 -18.66 22.00
C PRO A 6 -1.59 -17.29 21.67
N LYS A 7 -0.28 -17.13 21.88
CA LYS A 7 0.46 -15.94 21.44
C LYS A 7 0.82 -16.09 19.97
N VAL A 8 0.16 -15.34 19.10
CA VAL A 8 0.34 -15.45 17.64
C VAL A 8 0.96 -14.22 16.97
N ARG A 9 0.98 -13.06 17.63
CA ARG A 9 1.79 -11.92 17.18
C ARG A 9 3.27 -12.25 17.30
N LEU A 10 4.05 -11.72 16.36
CA LEU A 10 5.51 -11.77 16.44
C LEU A 10 6.01 -11.13 17.74
N ALA A 11 7.09 -11.70 18.28
CA ALA A 11 7.85 -11.09 19.36
C ALA A 11 8.29 -9.68 18.97
N ALA A 12 8.37 -8.76 19.92
CA ALA A 12 8.57 -7.33 19.63
C ALA A 12 9.82 -7.06 18.77
N ASN A 13 10.91 -7.79 19.01
CA ASN A 13 12.16 -7.69 18.25
C ASN A 13 12.09 -8.25 16.82
N ASN A 14 11.04 -8.99 16.48
CA ASN A 14 10.82 -9.58 15.16
C ASN A 14 9.74 -8.84 14.35
N ARG A 15 9.11 -7.80 14.91
CA ARG A 15 8.10 -6.99 14.22
C ARG A 15 8.77 -6.05 13.23
N ARG A 16 8.18 -5.94 12.04
CA ARG A 16 8.70 -5.09 10.96
C ARG A 16 8.63 -3.59 11.28
N PHE A 17 7.58 -3.15 11.96
CA PHE A 17 7.40 -1.76 12.39
C PHE A 17 6.62 -1.70 13.69
N ILE A 18 6.97 -0.78 14.59
CA ILE A 18 6.28 -0.59 15.87
C ILE A 18 5.83 0.87 15.96
N SER A 19 4.52 1.07 16.11
CA SER A 19 3.92 2.38 16.38
C SER A 19 3.49 2.46 17.84
N PRO A 20 4.05 3.41 18.64
CA PRO A 20 3.58 3.66 20.00
C PRO A 20 2.08 4.01 20.07
N ALA A 21 1.54 4.72 19.07
CA ALA A 21 0.12 5.05 19.02
C ALA A 21 -0.76 3.81 18.80
N VAL A 22 -0.35 2.90 17.92
CA VAL A 22 -1.04 1.62 17.69
C VAL A 22 -0.99 0.74 18.95
N GLU A 23 0.17 0.58 19.58
CA GLU A 23 0.29 -0.21 20.81
C GLU A 23 -0.54 0.37 21.97
N SER A 24 -0.62 1.70 22.05
CA SER A 24 -1.47 2.38 23.04
C SER A 24 -2.95 2.14 22.76
N LEU A 25 -3.39 2.24 21.50
CA LEU A 25 -4.77 1.97 21.11
C LEU A 25 -5.14 0.50 21.39
N ILE A 26 -4.25 -0.45 21.12
CA ILE A 26 -4.46 -1.87 21.43
C ILE A 26 -4.73 -2.05 22.92
N LYS A 27 -3.90 -1.46 23.80
CA LYS A 27 -4.10 -1.53 25.25
C LYS A 27 -5.44 -0.91 25.68
N GLU A 28 -5.83 0.21 25.08
CA GLU A 28 -7.11 0.88 25.36
C GLU A 28 -8.31 0.02 24.94
N ILE A 29 -8.32 -0.45 23.70
CA ILE A 29 -9.45 -1.21 23.14
C ILE A 29 -9.60 -2.58 23.82
N LYS A 30 -8.49 -3.28 24.11
CA LYS A 30 -8.53 -4.54 24.86
C LYS A 30 -9.20 -4.40 26.22
N LYS A 31 -9.01 -3.27 26.91
CA LYS A 31 -9.67 -3.00 28.21
C LYS A 31 -11.19 -2.79 28.06
N ARG A 32 -11.66 -2.33 26.89
CA ARG A 32 -13.08 -2.05 26.62
C ARG A 32 -13.84 -3.26 26.11
N ILE A 33 -13.17 -4.18 25.41
CA ILE A 33 -13.81 -5.39 24.87
C ILE A 33 -14.00 -6.42 25.99
N LYS A 34 -15.24 -6.63 26.42
CA LYS A 34 -15.58 -7.64 27.46
C LYS A 34 -15.31 -9.07 27.01
N ASN A 35 -15.54 -9.38 25.73
CA ASN A 35 -15.31 -10.72 25.19
C ASN A 35 -13.81 -10.95 24.98
N LYS A 36 -13.21 -11.85 25.77
CA LYS A 36 -11.77 -12.12 25.74
C LYS A 36 -11.28 -12.63 24.38
N ALA A 37 -12.09 -13.43 23.66
CA ALA A 37 -11.74 -13.92 22.34
C ALA A 37 -11.70 -12.79 21.31
N LEU A 38 -12.67 -11.86 21.38
CA LEU A 38 -12.67 -10.68 20.51
C LEU A 38 -11.52 -9.72 20.83
N ALA A 39 -11.18 -9.53 22.11
CA ALA A 39 -10.02 -8.73 22.52
C ALA A 39 -8.70 -9.35 22.03
N TRP A 40 -8.58 -10.68 22.08
CA TRP A 40 -7.46 -11.43 21.53
C TRP A 40 -7.39 -11.29 19.99
N LEU A 41 -8.51 -11.45 19.28
CA LEU A 41 -8.57 -11.24 17.83
C LEU A 41 -8.15 -9.82 17.45
N PHE A 42 -8.69 -8.80 18.13
CA PHE A 42 -8.32 -7.41 17.86
C PHE A 42 -6.82 -7.18 18.04
N GLU A 43 -6.25 -7.65 19.15
CA GLU A 43 -4.80 -7.54 19.41
C GLU A 43 -3.97 -8.15 18.29
N ASN A 44 -4.38 -9.29 17.74
CA ASN A 44 -3.62 -9.99 16.71
C ASN A 44 -3.81 -9.41 15.32
N CYS A 45 -5.03 -9.01 14.97
CA CYS A 45 -5.38 -8.57 13.62
C CYS A 45 -5.05 -7.10 13.40
N PHE A 46 -5.37 -6.22 14.36
CA PHE A 46 -5.24 -4.77 14.15
C PHE A 46 -3.81 -4.33 13.79
N PRO A 47 -2.73 -4.82 14.41
CA PRO A 47 -1.36 -4.44 14.05
C PRO A 47 -0.71 -5.39 13.03
N ASN A 48 -1.43 -6.36 12.46
CA ASN A 48 -0.79 -7.43 11.67
C ASN A 48 0.02 -6.88 10.49
N THR A 49 -0.50 -5.90 9.76
CA THR A 49 0.23 -5.18 8.72
C THR A 49 1.57 -4.65 9.21
N LEU A 50 1.58 -3.90 10.32
CA LEU A 50 2.81 -3.32 10.87
C LEU A 50 3.78 -4.39 11.38
N ASP A 51 3.25 -5.47 11.94
CA ASP A 51 4.07 -6.55 12.49
C ASP A 51 4.76 -7.36 11.38
N THR A 52 4.09 -7.62 10.25
CA THR A 52 4.51 -8.67 9.31
C THR A 52 4.79 -8.20 7.89
N THR A 53 4.17 -7.12 7.40
CA THR A 53 4.16 -6.80 5.95
C THR A 53 4.93 -5.54 5.55
N ILE A 54 5.36 -4.73 6.52
CA ILE A 54 6.06 -3.48 6.25
C ILE A 54 7.55 -3.69 5.96
N GLU A 55 8.05 -2.98 4.96
CA GLU A 55 9.46 -2.59 4.90
C GLU A 55 9.56 -1.08 4.77
N PHE A 56 9.99 -0.41 5.85
CA PHE A 56 10.08 1.05 5.94
C PHE A 56 11.53 1.50 5.93
N GLN A 57 11.84 2.50 5.11
CA GLN A 57 13.17 3.07 4.98
C GLN A 57 13.08 4.61 4.96
N LEU A 58 14.01 5.25 5.69
CA LEU A 58 14.24 6.70 5.66
C LEU A 58 15.60 7.05 5.04
N ASN A 59 16.56 6.13 5.13
CA ASN A 59 17.90 6.26 4.58
C ASN A 59 18.00 5.30 3.38
N ASN A 60 18.59 5.77 2.26
CA ASN A 60 18.70 5.02 1.00
C ASN A 60 17.34 4.69 0.33
N THR A 61 16.47 5.69 0.24
CA THR A 61 15.15 5.56 -0.37
C THR A 61 15.16 5.74 -1.87
N THR A 62 14.13 5.21 -2.55
CA THR A 62 14.00 5.32 -4.02
C THR A 62 13.90 6.78 -4.49
N ILE A 63 13.31 7.65 -3.67
CA ILE A 63 13.29 9.10 -3.87
C ILE A 63 14.15 9.73 -2.78
N GLN A 64 15.28 10.31 -3.17
CA GLN A 64 16.26 10.86 -2.24
C GLN A 64 15.61 11.81 -1.22
N HIS A 65 15.92 11.62 0.06
CA HIS A 65 15.41 12.39 1.20
C HIS A 65 13.88 12.32 1.43
N GLN A 66 13.18 11.35 0.83
CA GLN A 66 11.77 11.06 1.13
C GLN A 66 11.64 9.69 1.80
N PRO A 67 10.62 9.46 2.65
CA PRO A 67 10.32 8.13 3.17
C PRO A 67 9.91 7.18 2.05
N ASP A 68 10.17 5.89 2.26
CA ASP A 68 9.79 4.83 1.34
C ASP A 68 9.27 3.63 2.12
N THR A 69 8.05 3.22 1.83
CA THR A 69 7.40 2.09 2.51
C THR A 69 6.88 1.11 1.46
N TYR A 70 7.47 -0.07 1.44
CA TYR A 70 6.99 -1.20 0.67
C TYR A 70 6.10 -2.07 1.57
N VAL A 71 4.92 -2.46 1.08
CA VAL A 71 3.93 -3.22 1.86
C VAL A 71 3.54 -4.46 1.08
N ILE A 72 3.93 -5.64 1.57
CA ILE A 72 3.50 -6.91 0.96
C ILE A 72 2.07 -7.27 1.39
N THR A 73 1.39 -8.13 0.64
CA THR A 73 0.04 -8.58 1.01
C THR A 73 0.05 -9.49 2.24
N GLY A 74 1.12 -10.26 2.41
CA GLY A 74 1.31 -11.18 3.52
C GLY A 74 2.24 -12.33 3.10
N ASP A 75 1.65 -13.41 2.62
CA ASP A 75 2.35 -14.60 2.11
C ASP A 75 2.93 -14.41 0.70
N ILE A 76 2.45 -13.42 -0.06
CA ILE A 76 2.99 -13.06 -1.38
C ILE A 76 3.91 -11.85 -1.25
N ASP A 77 5.17 -11.98 -1.69
CA ASP A 77 6.18 -10.91 -1.72
C ASP A 77 5.97 -9.94 -2.90
N ALA A 78 4.82 -9.30 -2.93
CA ALA A 78 4.49 -8.23 -3.86
C ALA A 78 3.52 -7.22 -3.21
N MET A 79 3.60 -5.97 -3.66
CA MET A 79 2.77 -4.87 -3.20
C MET A 79 1.64 -4.63 -4.20
N TRP A 80 0.41 -4.91 -3.79
CA TRP A 80 -0.79 -4.52 -4.52
C TRP A 80 -1.16 -3.08 -4.16
N LEU A 81 -1.53 -2.28 -5.15
CA LEU A 81 -1.97 -0.90 -4.91
C LEU A 81 -3.21 -0.85 -4.01
N ARG A 82 -4.17 -1.76 -4.26
CA ARG A 82 -5.37 -1.95 -3.41
C ARG A 82 -5.01 -2.31 -1.98
N ASP A 83 -4.30 -3.42 -1.81
CA ASP A 83 -4.06 -4.03 -0.51
C ASP A 83 -3.21 -3.12 0.37
N SER A 84 -2.12 -2.57 -0.16
CA SER A 84 -1.26 -1.65 0.58
C SER A 84 -2.00 -0.40 1.06
N SER A 85 -2.93 0.15 0.27
CA SER A 85 -3.80 1.23 0.70
C SER A 85 -4.78 0.80 1.79
N ALA A 86 -5.42 -0.36 1.63
CA ALA A 86 -6.40 -0.88 2.58
C ALA A 86 -5.76 -1.24 3.93
N GLN A 87 -4.58 -1.86 3.90
CA GLN A 87 -3.83 -2.33 5.06
C GLN A 87 -3.43 -1.17 5.99
N VAL A 88 -3.01 -0.02 5.46
CA VAL A 88 -2.60 1.13 6.28
C VAL A 88 -3.72 2.11 6.61
N HIS A 89 -4.87 2.02 5.93
CA HIS A 89 -6.00 2.96 6.10
C HIS A 89 -6.47 3.10 7.55
N PRO A 90 -6.63 2.02 8.35
CA PRO A 90 -7.09 2.12 9.74
C PRO A 90 -6.13 2.88 10.67
N TYR A 91 -4.88 3.08 10.27
CA TYR A 91 -3.87 3.75 11.07
C TYR A 91 -3.83 5.27 10.86
N LEU A 92 -4.50 5.80 9.83
CA LEU A 92 -4.45 7.22 9.50
C LEU A 92 -4.82 8.14 10.69
N PRO A 93 -5.89 7.88 11.47
CA PRO A 93 -6.24 8.75 12.60
C PRO A 93 -5.17 8.79 13.71
N LEU A 94 -4.27 7.81 13.74
CA LEU A 94 -3.23 7.68 14.75
C LEU A 94 -1.96 8.48 14.41
N MET A 95 -1.78 8.90 13.14
CA MET A 95 -0.63 9.67 12.68
C MET A 95 -0.42 10.97 13.47
N LYS A 96 -1.51 11.61 13.92
CA LYS A 96 -1.45 12.85 14.72
C LYS A 96 -0.68 12.67 16.04
N LYS A 97 -0.59 11.44 16.54
CA LYS A 97 0.07 11.08 17.80
C LYS A 97 1.40 10.35 17.58
N ASP A 98 1.79 10.11 16.32
CA ASP A 98 2.95 9.30 15.98
C ASP A 98 3.57 9.74 14.64
N ALA A 99 4.64 10.54 14.75
CA ALA A 99 5.34 11.09 13.58
C ALA A 99 5.99 10.00 12.72
N GLN A 100 6.43 8.88 13.29
CA GLN A 100 7.02 7.79 12.51
C GLN A 100 5.95 7.04 11.72
N LEU A 101 4.78 6.83 12.30
CA LEU A 101 3.62 6.27 11.59
C LEU A 101 3.17 7.19 10.44
N ARG A 102 3.21 8.51 10.65
CA ARG A 102 2.95 9.48 9.56
C ARG A 102 3.96 9.31 8.42
N LEU A 103 5.26 9.26 8.72
CA LEU A 103 6.30 9.05 7.71
C LEU A 103 6.15 7.71 6.98
N LEU A 104 5.75 6.64 7.67
CA LEU A 104 5.46 5.35 7.07
C LEU A 104 4.36 5.49 6.00
N ILE A 105 3.26 6.16 6.31
CA ILE A 105 2.13 6.32 5.39
C ILE A 105 2.49 7.24 4.22
N GLU A 106 3.25 8.32 4.46
CA GLU A 106 3.82 9.15 3.40
C GLU A 106 4.72 8.32 2.46
N GLY A 107 5.51 7.39 3.02
CA GLY A 107 6.31 6.44 2.25
C GLY A 107 5.47 5.51 1.38
N VAL A 108 4.31 5.03 1.86
CA VAL A 108 3.37 4.21 1.05
C VAL A 108 2.84 5.02 -0.12
N LEU A 109 2.41 6.27 0.12
CA LEU A 109 1.89 7.16 -0.93
C LEU A 109 2.91 7.39 -2.05
N LEU A 110 4.15 7.68 -1.68
CA LEU A 110 5.22 7.92 -2.66
C LEU A 110 5.61 6.64 -3.40
N ARG A 111 5.68 5.51 -2.70
CA ARG A 111 5.91 4.20 -3.32
C ARG A 111 4.81 3.86 -4.35
N GLN A 112 3.54 4.07 -4.01
CA GLN A 112 2.43 3.86 -4.93
C GLN A 112 2.51 4.77 -6.17
N CYS A 113 3.01 6.01 -6.02
CA CYS A 113 3.25 6.87 -7.17
C CYS A 113 4.30 6.28 -8.13
N LEU A 114 5.39 5.70 -7.59
CA LEU A 114 6.43 5.04 -8.40
C LEU A 114 5.91 3.78 -9.09
N CYS A 115 5.03 3.02 -8.42
CA CYS A 115 4.34 1.88 -9.00
C CYS A 115 3.48 2.27 -10.21
N ILE A 116 2.64 3.30 -10.06
CA ILE A 116 1.80 3.81 -11.16
C ILE A 116 2.65 4.37 -12.30
N GLU A 117 3.76 5.04 -12.00
CA GLU A 117 4.68 5.53 -13.02
C GLU A 117 5.34 4.39 -13.82
N ARG A 118 5.65 3.27 -13.15
CA ARG A 118 6.22 2.08 -13.78
C ARG A 118 5.23 1.45 -14.75
N ASP A 119 4.03 1.16 -14.27
CA ASP A 119 2.94 0.67 -15.12
C ASP A 119 1.56 0.93 -14.48
N PRO A 120 0.74 1.84 -15.05
CA PRO A 120 -0.57 2.16 -14.49
C PRO A 120 -1.64 1.09 -14.79
N TYR A 121 -1.29 0.07 -15.58
CA TYR A 121 -2.16 -1.08 -15.86
C TYR A 121 -1.89 -2.28 -14.94
N ALA A 122 -0.83 -2.20 -14.13
CA ALA A 122 -0.48 -3.26 -13.19
C ALA A 122 -1.21 -3.10 -11.85
N ASN A 123 -1.64 -4.23 -11.30
CA ASN A 123 -2.23 -4.31 -9.96
C ASN A 123 -1.13 -4.50 -8.89
N ALA A 124 -0.02 -5.18 -9.23
CA ALA A 124 0.99 -5.62 -8.27
C ALA A 124 2.43 -5.31 -8.70
N HIS A 125 3.27 -4.91 -7.75
CA HIS A 125 4.65 -4.52 -8.01
C HIS A 125 5.63 -5.12 -7.00
N TYR A 126 6.83 -5.44 -7.47
CA TYR A 126 7.95 -5.72 -6.59
C TYR A 126 8.58 -4.43 -6.05
N LYS A 127 9.29 -4.58 -4.93
CA LYS A 127 10.12 -3.52 -4.36
C LYS A 127 11.18 -3.02 -5.34
N TYR A 128 11.91 -3.94 -5.96
CA TYR A 128 13.03 -3.62 -6.86
C TYR A 128 12.60 -3.66 -8.33
N THR A 129 13.14 -2.75 -9.15
CA THR A 129 12.80 -2.60 -10.57
C THR A 129 13.48 -3.63 -11.48
N ASN A 130 14.52 -4.31 -11.00
CA ASN A 130 15.30 -5.28 -11.77
C ASN A 130 14.77 -6.72 -11.65
N ARG A 131 13.70 -6.95 -10.88
CA ARG A 131 13.11 -8.28 -10.71
C ARG A 131 12.16 -8.59 -11.85
N THR A 132 12.36 -9.74 -12.47
CA THR A 132 11.44 -10.32 -13.44
C THR A 132 10.39 -11.16 -12.71
N SER A 133 9.13 -11.02 -13.14
CA SER A 133 8.02 -11.79 -12.58
C SER A 133 8.00 -13.22 -13.11
N GLU A 134 7.64 -14.17 -12.25
CA GLU A 134 7.32 -15.54 -12.64
C GLU A 134 6.17 -15.62 -13.67
N TRP A 135 5.29 -14.61 -13.71
CA TRP A 135 4.19 -14.52 -14.66
C TRP A 135 4.64 -14.09 -16.07
N GLN A 136 5.88 -13.60 -16.25
CA GLN A 136 6.34 -13.07 -17.54
C GLN A 136 6.26 -14.09 -18.69
N SER A 137 6.49 -15.38 -18.43
CA SER A 137 6.45 -16.41 -19.47
C SER A 137 5.04 -16.92 -19.79
N MET A 138 4.08 -16.72 -18.88
CA MET A 138 2.71 -17.26 -18.98
C MET A 138 1.68 -16.19 -19.37
N ASP A 139 1.85 -14.96 -18.89
CA ASP A 139 0.95 -13.86 -19.17
C ASP A 139 1.24 -13.25 -20.54
N GLN A 140 0.25 -13.26 -21.42
CA GLN A 140 0.32 -12.65 -22.74
C GLN A 140 0.11 -11.13 -22.66
N THR A 141 1.07 -10.41 -22.08
CA THR A 141 0.99 -8.96 -21.88
C THR A 141 2.39 -8.32 -21.88
N ASP A 142 2.47 -6.99 -21.96
CA ASP A 142 3.73 -6.23 -21.86
C ASP A 142 4.25 -6.24 -20.40
N MET A 143 4.73 -7.40 -19.94
CA MET A 143 5.29 -7.55 -18.59
C MET A 143 6.63 -6.84 -18.47
N ARG A 144 6.69 -5.85 -17.58
CA ARG A 144 7.88 -5.03 -17.32
C ARG A 144 8.64 -5.48 -16.07
N PRO A 145 9.98 -5.35 -16.03
CA PRO A 145 10.75 -5.52 -14.80
C PRO A 145 10.19 -4.67 -13.65
N GLY A 146 10.10 -5.28 -12.46
CA GLY A 146 9.52 -4.69 -11.25
C GLY A 146 7.99 -4.73 -11.18
N VAL A 147 7.28 -5.19 -12.22
CA VAL A 147 5.85 -5.54 -12.12
C VAL A 147 5.77 -6.99 -11.66
N HIS A 148 4.99 -7.26 -10.60
CA HIS A 148 4.71 -8.63 -10.18
C HIS A 148 3.60 -9.19 -11.07
N GLU A 149 2.45 -8.52 -11.16
CA GLU A 149 1.32 -8.94 -11.96
C GLU A 149 0.71 -7.73 -12.69
N ARG A 150 0.24 -7.93 -13.92
CA ARG A 150 -0.27 -6.86 -14.80
C ARG A 150 -1.74 -7.07 -15.17
N LYS A 151 -2.58 -7.29 -14.17
CA LYS A 151 -4.04 -7.31 -14.35
C LYS A 151 -4.59 -5.89 -14.18
N TRP A 152 -5.21 -5.37 -15.24
CA TRP A 152 -5.85 -4.07 -15.19
C TRP A 152 -7.09 -4.11 -14.31
N GLU A 153 -7.01 -3.41 -13.18
CA GLU A 153 -8.06 -3.31 -12.17
C GLU A 153 -8.28 -1.82 -11.87
N LEU A 154 -9.45 -1.28 -12.23
CA LEU A 154 -9.75 0.15 -12.04
C LEU A 154 -9.52 0.57 -10.57
N ASP A 155 -9.88 -0.30 -9.63
CA ASP A 155 -9.76 -0.02 -8.20
C ASP A 155 -8.30 0.11 -7.75
N SER A 156 -7.33 -0.50 -8.43
CA SER A 156 -5.90 -0.31 -8.12
C SER A 156 -5.52 1.18 -8.15
N LEU A 157 -6.04 1.95 -9.10
CA LEU A 157 -5.82 3.41 -9.14
C LEU A 157 -6.71 4.15 -8.13
N CYS A 158 -7.95 3.70 -7.91
CA CYS A 158 -8.87 4.32 -6.96
C CYS A 158 -8.39 4.23 -5.51
N TYR A 159 -7.76 3.12 -5.10
CA TYR A 159 -7.25 2.94 -3.75
C TYR A 159 -6.11 3.91 -3.42
N VAL A 160 -5.25 4.21 -4.40
CA VAL A 160 -4.21 5.24 -4.26
C VAL A 160 -4.82 6.62 -4.06
N LEU A 161 -5.81 6.99 -4.88
CA LEU A 161 -6.53 8.26 -4.73
C LEU A 161 -7.27 8.35 -3.39
N ARG A 162 -7.92 7.25 -2.96
CA ARG A 162 -8.59 7.16 -1.67
C ARG A 162 -7.60 7.39 -0.53
N LEU A 163 -6.43 6.72 -0.54
CA LEU A 163 -5.43 6.89 0.51
C LEU A 163 -4.87 8.32 0.52
N MET A 164 -4.56 8.90 -0.64
CA MET A 164 -4.11 10.30 -0.74
C MET A 164 -5.12 11.27 -0.13
N HIS A 165 -6.40 11.12 -0.48
CA HIS A 165 -7.46 11.98 0.03
C HIS A 165 -7.73 11.77 1.52
N SER A 166 -7.75 10.52 2.00
CA SER A 166 -7.90 10.24 3.43
C SER A 166 -6.72 10.79 4.24
N TYR A 167 -5.48 10.61 3.76
CA TYR A 167 -4.30 11.23 4.39
C TYR A 167 -4.44 12.76 4.46
N TRP A 168 -4.83 13.43 3.37
CA TRP A 168 -5.01 14.89 3.35
C TRP A 168 -6.02 15.38 4.40
N ASN A 169 -7.14 14.67 4.56
CA ASN A 169 -8.13 15.00 5.60
C ASN A 169 -7.57 14.79 7.01
N GLU A 170 -6.83 13.70 7.23
CA GLU A 170 -6.28 13.33 8.54
C GLU A 170 -5.10 14.21 8.97
N VAL A 171 -4.44 14.91 8.04
CA VAL A 171 -3.46 15.97 8.36
C VAL A 171 -4.09 17.37 8.42
N ASP A 172 -5.41 17.45 8.67
CA ASP A 172 -6.16 18.70 8.79
C ASP A 172 -6.01 19.61 7.56
N ARG A 173 -5.92 18.98 6.37
CA ARG A 173 -5.72 19.62 5.08
C ARG A 173 -4.39 20.36 4.93
N ASP A 174 -3.41 20.09 5.79
CA ASP A 174 -2.03 20.54 5.62
C ASP A 174 -1.49 20.07 4.26
N THR A 175 -0.97 21.02 3.48
CA THR A 175 -0.50 20.80 2.12
C THR A 175 1.01 20.63 2.03
N LYS A 176 1.75 20.69 3.14
CA LYS A 176 3.23 20.61 3.14
C LYS A 176 3.76 19.39 2.38
N PHE A 177 3.26 18.19 2.68
CA PHE A 177 3.63 16.96 1.98
C PHE A 177 3.35 17.04 0.47
N PHE A 178 2.16 17.55 0.11
CA PHE A 178 1.73 17.69 -1.28
C PHE A 178 2.56 18.72 -2.05
N HIS A 179 2.94 19.83 -1.41
CA HIS A 179 3.79 20.85 -2.01
C HIS A 179 5.21 20.35 -2.23
N GLN A 180 5.79 19.66 -1.23
CA GLN A 180 7.13 19.07 -1.33
C GLN A 180 7.19 18.01 -2.44
N ASN A 181 6.14 17.20 -2.58
CA ASN A 181 6.06 16.11 -3.56
C ASN A 181 5.25 16.45 -4.82
N ARG A 182 5.04 17.74 -5.11
CA ARG A 182 4.11 18.22 -6.16
C ARG A 182 4.36 17.60 -7.54
N ARG A 183 5.64 17.38 -7.90
CA ARG A 183 6.03 16.95 -9.24
C ARG A 183 5.58 15.51 -9.49
N ILE A 184 5.90 14.61 -8.56
CA ILE A 184 5.54 13.19 -8.66
C ILE A 184 4.02 13.03 -8.55
N LEU A 185 3.38 13.68 -7.58
CA LEU A 185 1.93 13.61 -7.39
C LEU A 185 1.16 14.09 -8.63
N LYS A 186 1.50 15.26 -9.19
CA LYS A 186 0.85 15.75 -10.42
C LYS A 186 1.08 14.83 -11.60
N LYS A 187 2.26 14.21 -11.72
CA LYS A 187 2.54 13.23 -12.77
C LYS A 187 1.66 11.99 -12.61
N THR A 188 1.60 11.42 -11.41
CA THR A 188 0.75 10.27 -11.07
C THR A 188 -0.73 10.54 -11.39
N ILE A 189 -1.28 11.67 -10.97
CA ILE A 189 -2.69 12.03 -11.28
C ILE A 189 -2.94 12.13 -12.79
N ARG A 190 -2.01 12.70 -13.56
CA ARG A 190 -2.14 12.75 -15.03
C ARG A 190 -2.09 11.37 -15.66
N ILE A 191 -1.23 10.48 -15.16
CA ILE A 191 -1.16 9.08 -15.62
C ILE A 191 -2.48 8.37 -15.32
N ILE A 192 -3.00 8.46 -14.09
CA ILE A 192 -4.29 7.86 -13.71
C ILE A 192 -5.41 8.34 -14.64
N LEU A 193 -5.54 9.66 -14.82
CA LEU A 193 -6.58 10.22 -15.68
C LEU A 193 -6.44 9.75 -17.14
N LYS A 194 -5.21 9.69 -17.65
CA LYS A 194 -4.92 9.18 -19.00
C LYS A 194 -5.37 7.72 -19.11
N THR A 195 -4.96 6.86 -18.18
CA THR A 195 -5.31 5.44 -18.17
C THR A 195 -6.83 5.22 -18.08
N MET A 196 -7.52 5.95 -17.21
CA MET A 196 -8.99 5.87 -17.10
C MET A 196 -9.68 6.29 -18.41
N LYS A 197 -9.19 7.33 -19.09
CA LYS A 197 -9.71 7.76 -20.41
C LYS A 197 -9.43 6.73 -21.51
N GLU A 198 -8.22 6.17 -21.55
CA GLU A 198 -7.86 5.12 -22.50
C GLU A 198 -8.81 3.92 -22.38
N GLN A 199 -9.17 3.54 -21.16
CA GLN A 199 -10.07 2.41 -20.91
C GLN A 199 -11.56 2.72 -21.09
N GLN A 200 -11.92 3.95 -21.48
CA GLN A 200 -13.28 4.23 -22.00
C GLN A 200 -13.49 3.61 -23.39
N ARG A 201 -12.41 3.38 -24.14
CA ARG A 201 -12.41 2.72 -25.45
C ARG A 201 -13.34 3.32 -26.51
N PHE A 202 -13.61 4.63 -26.43
CA PHE A 202 -14.49 5.31 -27.38
C PHE A 202 -13.95 5.36 -28.82
N HIS A 203 -12.63 5.33 -28.99
CA HIS A 203 -11.99 5.48 -30.31
C HIS A 203 -11.08 4.32 -30.71
N ASN A 204 -10.65 3.49 -29.76
CA ASN A 204 -9.82 2.31 -29.99
C ASN A 204 -9.93 1.37 -28.78
N LEU A 205 -9.26 0.21 -28.85
CA LEU A 205 -9.28 -0.79 -27.77
C LEU A 205 -8.55 -0.36 -26.49
N GLY A 206 -7.92 0.83 -26.47
CA GLY A 206 -6.97 1.24 -25.44
C GLY A 206 -5.60 0.58 -25.60
N ASN A 207 -4.69 0.80 -24.66
CA ASN A 207 -3.38 0.14 -24.62
C ASN A 207 -3.52 -1.33 -24.16
N ILE A 208 -4.07 -2.18 -25.02
CA ILE A 208 -4.08 -3.64 -24.87
C ILE A 208 -2.97 -4.19 -25.76
N VAL A 209 -1.94 -4.78 -25.15
CA VAL A 209 -0.84 -5.41 -25.89
C VAL A 209 -1.14 -6.90 -26.06
N ASN A 210 -2.04 -7.23 -26.99
CA ASN A 210 -1.88 -8.32 -27.97
C ASN A 210 -3.12 -8.46 -28.86
N THR A 211 -2.91 -8.28 -30.16
CA THR A 211 -3.89 -8.38 -31.25
C THR A 211 -4.05 -9.80 -31.82
N ASN A 212 -3.63 -10.84 -31.08
CA ASN A 212 -3.69 -12.22 -31.54
C ASN A 212 -4.77 -13.08 -30.86
N VAL A 213 -5.54 -12.51 -29.93
CA VAL A 213 -6.78 -13.15 -29.47
C VAL A 213 -7.87 -12.78 -30.47
N LYS A 214 -8.14 -13.68 -31.42
CA LYS A 214 -9.42 -13.66 -32.14
C LYS A 214 -10.51 -13.83 -31.09
N ILE A 215 -11.27 -12.76 -30.86
CA ILE A 215 -12.59 -12.85 -30.21
C ILE A 215 -13.53 -13.53 -31.19
#